data_AF-A0A947R4Z3-F1
#
_entry.id   AF-A0A947R4Z3-F1
#
_cell.length_a   1.000
_cell.length_b   1.000
_cell.length_c   1.000
_cell.angle_alpha   90.00
_cell.angle_beta   90.00
_cell.angle_gamma   90.00
#
_symmetry.space_group_name_H-M   'P 1'
#
loop_
_entity.id
_entity.type
_entity.pdbx_description
1 polymer ?
#
loop_
_entity_poly.entity_id
_entity_poly.type
_entity_poly.pdbx_seq_one_letter_code
_entity_poly.pdbx_strand_id
1 'polypeptide(L)'
;MGGKPRNKRHKRFFYITGILILLSIGNGCQNTSIANFQSGLFNKKGWFHLSKAEVYIQKGEFEKAISQNYKSILLLPYEAMFQKGVIYAHPDCPFKDYIKAHDYFETVIQKRIHVAPEIYNKSVVFKSLIYDLLDTQKKYQDTAQELQGATDQVASLNTQVLNLNSHIANLQEEINNLKNQIENLKEVDLNLEEKKLEPLYK
;
A
#
# COMPACT_ATOMS: atom_id res chain seq x y z
N MET A 1 28.63 98.90 20.06
CA MET A 1 29.59 97.78 20.18
C MET A 1 28.79 96.56 20.64
N GLY A 2 28.45 95.52 19.87
CA GLY A 2 29.01 94.98 18.63
C GLY A 2 29.61 93.60 18.90
N GLY A 3 28.80 92.53 18.92
CA GLY A 3 29.30 91.14 19.04
C GLY A 3 28.20 90.06 19.05
N LYS A 4 28.01 89.39 17.91
CA LYS A 4 27.02 88.31 17.63
C LYS A 4 27.39 86.95 18.28
N PRO A 5 26.41 86.06 18.55
CA PRO A 5 26.67 84.68 18.97
C PRO A 5 26.90 83.77 17.76
N ARG A 6 27.99 83.00 17.73
CA ARG A 6 28.27 82.03 16.65
C ARG A 6 28.94 80.78 17.22
N ASN A 7 28.15 79.83 17.75
CA ASN A 7 28.67 78.50 18.13
C ASN A 7 27.58 77.40 18.15
N LYS A 8 26.83 77.25 17.05
CA LYS A 8 25.88 76.12 16.86
C LYS A 8 26.09 75.28 15.60
N ARG A 9 27.17 75.52 14.83
CA ARG A 9 27.43 74.77 13.58
C ARG A 9 28.32 73.52 13.74
N HIS A 10 29.14 73.41 14.79
CA HIS A 10 30.05 72.26 14.94
C HIS A 10 29.39 70.99 15.48
N LYS A 11 28.30 71.08 16.26
CA LYS A 11 27.61 69.89 16.79
C LYS A 11 26.92 69.06 15.70
N ARG A 12 26.46 69.67 14.59
CA ARG A 12 25.78 68.93 13.50
C ARG A 12 26.75 68.09 12.66
N PHE A 13 28.00 68.52 12.51
CA PHE A 13 29.01 67.76 11.76
C PHE A 13 29.40 66.46 12.49
N PHE A 14 29.50 66.48 13.83
CA PHE A 14 29.81 65.28 14.61
C PHE A 14 28.71 64.20 14.55
N TYR A 15 27.43 64.59 14.45
CA TYR A 15 26.34 63.62 14.29
C TYR A 15 26.31 62.99 12.89
N ILE A 16 26.69 63.73 11.85
CA ILE A 16 26.70 63.23 10.46
C ILE A 16 27.89 62.29 10.22
N THR A 17 29.07 62.59 10.79
CA THR A 17 30.22 61.66 10.73
C THR A 17 30.00 60.41 11.59
N GLY A 18 29.30 60.51 12.73
CA GLY A 18 28.92 59.33 13.53
C GLY A 18 27.96 58.38 12.81
N ILE A 19 26.99 58.92 12.04
CA ILE A 19 26.04 58.11 11.26
C ILE A 19 26.70 57.48 10.01
N LEU A 20 27.66 58.16 9.38
CA LEU A 20 28.41 57.61 8.24
C LEU A 20 29.40 56.51 8.64
N ILE A 21 29.98 56.58 9.85
CA ILE A 21 30.82 55.50 10.42
C ILE A 21 29.94 54.30 10.81
N LEU A 22 28.74 54.52 11.35
CA LEU A 22 27.76 53.45 11.61
C LEU A 22 27.25 52.77 10.32
N LEU A 23 27.16 53.50 9.20
CA LEU A 23 26.81 52.94 7.88
C LEU A 23 27.97 52.24 7.18
N SER A 24 29.22 52.52 7.55
CA SER A 24 30.42 52.00 6.89
C SER A 24 31.06 50.80 7.60
N ILE A 25 30.61 50.46 8.82
CA ILE A 25 30.99 49.23 9.54
C ILE A 25 30.09 48.04 9.15
N GLY A 26 29.05 48.26 8.33
CA GLY A 26 28.09 47.23 7.91
C GLY A 26 28.48 46.37 6.69
N ASN A 27 29.68 46.51 6.12
CA ASN A 27 30.07 45.81 4.87
C ASN A 27 31.32 44.93 5.01
N GLY A 28 31.53 44.35 6.18
CA GLY A 28 32.55 43.31 6.39
C GLY A 28 32.02 42.21 7.30
N CYS A 29 31.79 41.01 6.74
CA CYS A 29 31.42 39.77 7.44
C CYS A 29 29.95 39.58 7.93
N GLN A 30 28.93 39.94 7.14
CA GLN A 30 27.52 39.61 7.49
C GLN A 30 26.82 38.55 6.61
N ASN A 31 27.47 38.00 5.59
CA ASN A 31 26.81 37.01 4.72
C ASN A 31 26.49 35.68 5.42
N THR A 32 27.18 35.32 6.51
CA THR A 32 26.87 34.10 7.27
C THR A 32 25.75 34.29 8.29
N SER A 33 25.62 35.46 8.92
CA SER A 33 24.60 35.70 9.96
C SER A 33 23.18 35.84 9.38
N ILE A 34 23.03 36.57 8.26
CA ILE A 34 21.74 36.74 7.58
C ILE A 34 21.32 35.42 6.91
N ALA A 35 22.26 34.71 6.26
CA ALA A 35 21.99 33.41 5.67
C ALA A 35 21.59 32.36 6.73
N ASN A 36 22.23 32.36 7.90
CA ASN A 36 21.89 31.46 9.01
C ASN A 36 20.54 31.82 9.67
N PHE A 37 20.19 33.11 9.76
CA PHE A 37 18.89 33.53 10.26
C PHE A 37 17.77 33.19 9.27
N GLN A 38 17.98 33.45 7.98
CA GLN A 38 17.06 33.09 6.92
C GLN A 38 16.87 31.57 6.86
N SER A 39 17.95 30.78 6.87
CA SER A 39 17.86 29.31 6.88
C SER A 39 17.12 28.80 8.13
N GLY A 40 17.34 29.41 9.29
CA GLY A 40 16.57 29.13 10.52
C GLY A 40 15.07 29.43 10.39
N LEU A 41 14.69 30.55 9.75
CA LEU A 41 13.29 30.90 9.50
C LEU A 41 12.64 30.00 8.44
N PHE A 42 13.34 29.69 7.36
CA PHE A 42 12.86 28.78 6.31
C PHE A 42 12.64 27.37 6.87
N ASN A 43 13.56 26.87 7.69
CA ASN A 43 13.40 25.58 8.36
C ASN A 43 12.18 25.59 9.30
N LYS A 44 11.99 26.66 10.09
CA LYS A 44 10.79 26.80 10.94
C LYS A 44 9.49 26.75 10.13
N LYS A 45 9.46 27.36 8.95
CA LYS A 45 8.29 27.31 8.06
C LYS A 45 8.05 25.91 7.49
N GLY A 46 9.11 25.21 7.09
CA GLY A 46 9.02 23.82 6.64
C GLY A 46 8.44 22.90 7.72
N TRP A 47 8.97 23.00 8.94
CA TRP A 47 8.52 22.23 10.10
C TRP A 47 7.07 22.56 10.49
N PHE A 48 6.68 23.83 10.45
CA PHE A 48 5.29 24.24 10.69
C PHE A 48 4.31 23.50 9.78
N HIS A 49 4.63 23.40 8.49
CA HIS A 49 3.78 22.69 7.52
C HIS A 49 3.76 21.18 7.77
N LEU A 50 4.89 20.56 8.15
CA LEU A 50 4.95 19.14 8.50
C LEU A 50 4.13 18.82 9.76
N SER A 51 4.26 19.63 10.80
CA SER A 51 3.48 19.46 12.04
C SER A 51 1.98 19.66 11.77
N LYS A 52 1.61 20.62 10.91
CA LYS A 52 0.21 20.80 10.52
C LYS A 52 -0.31 19.61 9.71
N ALA A 53 0.52 19.03 8.84
CA ALA A 53 0.17 17.80 8.13
C ALA A 53 -0.09 16.64 9.12
N GLU A 54 0.77 16.48 10.13
CA GLU A 54 0.61 15.45 11.16
C GLU A 54 -0.68 15.59 11.96
N VAL A 55 -1.06 16.82 12.33
CA VAL A 55 -2.38 17.09 12.94
C VAL A 55 -3.53 16.66 12.04
N TYR A 56 -3.42 16.87 10.72
CA TYR A 56 -4.44 16.40 9.79
C TYR A 56 -4.45 14.87 9.65
N ILE A 57 -3.28 14.20 9.69
CA ILE A 57 -3.20 12.73 9.73
C ILE A 57 -3.95 12.19 10.95
N GLN A 58 -3.70 12.74 12.13
CA GLN A 58 -4.36 12.34 13.38
C GLN A 58 -5.88 12.53 13.35
N LYS A 59 -6.38 13.48 12.56
CA LYS A 59 -7.81 13.73 12.35
C LYS A 59 -8.43 12.89 11.22
N GLY A 60 -7.64 12.09 10.51
CA GLY A 60 -8.07 11.38 9.31
C GLY A 60 -8.30 12.29 8.08
N GLU A 61 -7.86 13.55 8.13
CA GLU A 61 -8.01 14.54 7.05
C GLU A 61 -6.85 14.45 6.04
N PHE A 62 -6.64 13.28 5.43
CA PHE A 62 -5.44 12.95 4.66
C PHE A 62 -5.16 13.87 3.44
N GLU A 63 -6.19 14.36 2.74
CA GLU A 63 -6.01 15.30 1.64
C GLU A 63 -5.37 16.62 2.10
N LYS A 64 -5.81 17.13 3.26
CA LYS A 64 -5.23 18.32 3.87
C LYS A 64 -3.83 18.05 4.39
N ALA A 65 -3.58 16.86 4.92
CA ALA A 65 -2.24 16.44 5.32
C ALA A 65 -1.26 16.49 4.13
N ILE A 66 -1.65 15.90 2.99
CA ILE A 66 -0.88 15.96 1.75
C ILE A 66 -0.65 17.39 1.29
N SER A 67 -1.70 18.22 1.27
CA SER A 67 -1.60 19.62 0.86
C SER A 67 -0.60 20.42 1.71
N GLN A 68 -0.60 20.20 3.04
CA GLN A 68 0.39 20.84 3.92
C GLN A 68 1.79 20.28 3.71
N ASN A 69 1.93 18.96 3.57
CA ASN A 69 3.20 18.32 3.33
C ASN A 69 3.87 18.83 2.03
N TYR A 70 3.11 19.03 0.95
CA TYR A 70 3.62 19.63 -0.29
C TYR A 70 4.25 21.01 -0.07
N LYS A 71 3.77 21.80 0.88
CA LYS A 71 4.34 23.11 1.21
C LYS A 71 5.70 23.00 1.90
N SER A 72 6.00 21.85 2.51
CA SER A 72 7.28 21.58 3.14
C SER A 72 8.35 21.07 2.16
N ILE A 73 7.97 20.53 0.99
CA ILE A 73 8.90 19.78 0.14
C ILE A 73 10.09 20.60 -0.38
N LEU A 74 9.92 21.90 -0.59
CA LEU A 74 11.00 22.78 -1.05
C LEU A 74 11.97 23.16 0.08
N LEU A 75 11.55 23.01 1.34
CA LEU A 75 12.30 23.46 2.52
C LEU A 75 12.92 22.28 3.28
N LEU A 76 12.17 21.18 3.38
CA LEU A 76 12.50 19.95 4.09
C LEU A 76 12.12 18.76 3.19
N PRO A 77 12.82 18.56 2.06
CA PRO A 77 12.42 17.60 1.03
C PRO A 77 12.35 16.17 1.56
N TYR A 78 13.30 15.76 2.40
CA TYR A 78 13.39 14.37 2.86
C TYR A 78 12.42 14.07 3.99
N GLU A 79 12.23 15.00 4.92
CA GLU A 79 11.19 14.94 5.93
C GLU A 79 9.80 14.89 5.29
N ALA A 80 9.57 15.73 4.26
CA ALA A 80 8.32 15.75 3.53
C ALA A 80 8.09 14.44 2.77
N MET A 81 9.09 13.91 2.07
CA MET A 81 9.02 12.60 1.40
C MET A 81 8.76 11.46 2.38
N PHE A 82 9.46 11.43 3.51
CA PHE A 82 9.23 10.45 4.56
C PHE A 82 7.79 10.49 5.07
N GLN A 83 7.29 11.68 5.41
CA GLN A 83 5.91 11.83 5.89
C GLN A 83 4.88 11.49 4.81
N LYS A 84 5.16 11.69 3.52
CA LYS A 84 4.30 11.16 2.44
C LYS A 84 4.26 9.65 2.44
N GLY A 85 5.41 9.00 2.60
CA GLY A 85 5.48 7.54 2.76
C GLY A 85 4.56 7.06 3.89
N VAL A 86 4.60 7.74 5.04
CA VAL A 86 3.72 7.46 6.18
C VAL A 86 2.24 7.68 5.84
N ILE A 87 1.88 8.78 5.17
CA ILE A 87 0.49 9.07 4.76
C ILE A 87 -0.06 7.97 3.83
N TYR A 88 0.71 7.56 2.83
CA TYR A 88 0.28 6.53 1.88
C TYR A 88 0.24 5.13 2.48
N ALA A 89 1.05 4.86 3.52
CA ALA A 89 1.01 3.60 4.26
C ALA A 89 -0.11 3.54 5.31
N HIS A 90 -0.76 4.67 5.62
CA HIS A 90 -1.74 4.72 6.70
C HIS A 90 -3.00 3.88 6.38
N PRO A 91 -3.43 2.97 7.26
CA PRO A 91 -4.54 2.05 6.98
C PRO A 91 -5.87 2.76 6.71
N ASP A 92 -6.12 3.87 7.40
CA ASP A 92 -7.35 4.68 7.26
C ASP A 92 -7.30 5.69 6.11
N CYS A 93 -6.17 5.79 5.40
CA CYS A 93 -6.05 6.69 4.26
C CYS A 93 -6.88 6.14 3.08
N PRO A 94 -7.89 6.88 2.57
CA PRO A 94 -8.78 6.37 1.52
C PRO A 94 -8.05 6.06 0.22
N PHE A 95 -6.94 6.74 -0.02
CA PHE A 95 -6.08 6.59 -1.19
C PHE A 95 -4.72 5.97 -0.80
N LYS A 96 -4.70 5.15 0.27
CA LYS A 96 -3.49 4.40 0.65
C LYS A 96 -2.95 3.61 -0.53
N ASP A 97 -1.63 3.60 -0.62
CA ASP A 97 -0.91 2.99 -1.73
C ASP A 97 0.46 2.55 -1.20
N TYR A 98 0.53 1.27 -0.83
CA TYR A 98 1.74 0.70 -0.23
C TYR A 98 2.92 0.71 -1.20
N ILE A 99 2.69 0.66 -2.51
CA ILE A 99 3.74 0.76 -3.52
C ILE A 99 4.32 2.18 -3.52
N LYS A 100 3.46 3.21 -3.58
CA LYS A 100 3.92 4.60 -3.46
C LYS A 100 4.62 4.86 -2.14
N ALA A 101 4.11 4.32 -1.04
CA ALA A 101 4.74 4.47 0.27
C ALA A 101 6.16 3.88 0.27
N HIS A 102 6.31 2.66 -0.24
CA HIS A 102 7.61 2.02 -0.44
C HIS A 102 8.57 2.89 -1.26
N ASP A 103 8.11 3.43 -2.38
CA ASP A 103 8.93 4.27 -3.27
C ASP A 103 9.39 5.57 -2.61
N TYR A 104 8.55 6.19 -1.77
CA TYR A 104 8.96 7.36 -0.98
C TYR A 104 10.05 7.01 0.03
N PHE A 105 9.91 5.90 0.76
CA PHE A 105 10.96 5.46 1.69
C PHE A 105 12.25 5.09 0.98
N GLU A 106 12.16 4.43 -0.18
CA GLU A 106 13.32 4.12 -1.03
C GLU A 106 14.03 5.40 -1.49
N THR A 107 13.29 6.40 -1.95
CA THR A 107 13.85 7.69 -2.36
C THR A 107 14.62 8.36 -1.22
N VAL A 108 14.10 8.31 0.00
CA VAL A 108 14.78 8.84 1.20
C VAL A 108 16.07 8.06 1.48
N ILE A 109 16.04 6.72 1.41
CA ILE A 109 17.21 5.86 1.64
C ILE A 109 18.33 6.14 0.62
N GLN A 110 17.96 6.30 -0.66
CA GLN A 110 18.91 6.59 -1.75
C GLN A 110 19.66 7.92 -1.56
N LYS A 111 19.12 8.83 -0.75
CA LYS A 111 19.72 10.15 -0.48
C LYS A 111 20.41 10.22 0.89
N ARG A 112 20.85 9.08 1.43
CA ARG A 112 21.47 8.91 2.76
C ARG A 112 22.34 10.08 3.26
N ILE A 113 23.23 10.63 2.42
CA ILE A 113 24.16 11.72 2.81
C ILE A 113 23.42 13.01 3.24
N HIS A 114 22.21 13.23 2.74
CA HIS A 114 21.44 14.46 2.97
C HIS A 114 20.29 14.29 3.97
N VAL A 115 20.15 13.10 4.55
CA VAL A 115 19.00 12.74 5.40
C VAL A 115 19.45 12.59 6.85
N ALA A 116 18.66 13.12 7.79
CA ALA A 116 18.90 12.90 9.21
C ALA A 116 18.92 11.39 9.54
N PRO A 117 19.87 10.88 10.37
CA PRO A 117 20.00 9.46 10.64
C PRO A 117 18.71 8.79 11.15
N GLU A 118 17.91 9.51 11.94
CA GLU A 118 16.63 9.03 12.43
C GLU A 118 15.62 8.75 11.30
N ILE A 119 15.50 9.68 10.34
CA ILE A 119 14.59 9.55 9.19
C ILE A 119 15.07 8.41 8.28
N TYR A 120 16.37 8.30 8.07
CA TYR A 120 16.97 7.20 7.31
C TYR A 120 16.64 5.85 7.94
N ASN A 121 16.91 5.67 9.23
CA ASN A 121 16.67 4.41 9.93
C ASN A 121 15.18 4.04 9.92
N LYS A 122 14.29 5.02 10.17
CA LYS A 122 12.83 4.80 10.08
C LYS A 122 12.42 4.39 8.66
N SER A 123 12.97 5.03 7.63
CA SER A 123 12.66 4.69 6.24
C SER A 123 13.07 3.26 5.88
N VAL A 124 14.24 2.81 6.34
CA VAL A 124 14.69 1.42 6.13
C VAL A 124 13.70 0.44 6.75
N VAL A 125 13.27 0.68 8.00
CA VAL A 125 12.31 -0.18 8.70
C VAL A 125 10.97 -0.18 7.98
N PHE A 126 10.40 0.98 7.68
CA PHE A 126 9.10 1.06 7.00
C PHE A 126 9.12 0.45 5.61
N LYS A 127 10.19 0.67 4.83
CA LYS A 127 10.34 0.05 3.51
C LYS A 127 10.35 -1.48 3.62
N SER A 128 11.12 -2.03 4.57
CA SER A 128 11.20 -3.48 4.79
C SER A 128 9.84 -4.05 5.16
N LEU A 129 9.14 -3.45 6.13
CA LEU A 129 7.82 -3.91 6.55
C LEU A 129 6.79 -3.85 5.43
N ILE A 130 6.81 -2.79 4.61
CA ILE A 130 5.90 -2.66 3.47
C ILE A 130 6.24 -3.69 2.39
N TYR A 131 7.52 -3.93 2.13
CA TYR A 131 7.95 -4.96 1.18
C TYR A 131 7.45 -6.35 1.62
N ASP A 132 7.63 -6.71 2.89
CA ASP A 132 7.15 -7.98 3.44
C ASP A 132 5.63 -8.11 3.36
N LEU A 133 4.90 -7.01 3.61
CA LEU A 133 3.44 -6.94 3.47
C LEU A 133 3.01 -7.16 2.01
N LEU A 134 3.66 -6.51 1.06
CA LEU A 134 3.37 -6.64 -0.38
C LEU A 134 3.66 -8.06 -0.88
N ASP A 135 4.77 -8.65 -0.46
CA ASP A 135 5.14 -10.03 -0.80
C ASP A 135 4.13 -11.04 -0.21
N THR A 136 3.74 -10.85 1.04
CA THR A 136 2.72 -11.68 1.70
C THR A 136 1.37 -11.58 1.00
N GLN A 137 0.96 -10.36 0.59
CA GLN A 137 -0.27 -10.16 -0.16
C GLN A 137 -0.25 -10.88 -1.50
N LYS A 138 0.88 -10.84 -2.22
CA LYS A 138 1.04 -11.56 -3.49
C LYS A 138 0.91 -13.07 -3.29
N LYS A 139 1.63 -13.62 -2.29
CA LYS A 139 1.53 -15.05 -1.95
C LYS A 139 0.10 -15.45 -1.61
N TYR A 140 -0.63 -14.62 -0.86
CA TYR A 140 -2.04 -14.88 -0.57
C TYR A 140 -2.89 -14.95 -1.84
N GLN A 141 -2.69 -14.03 -2.80
CA GLN A 141 -3.39 -14.05 -4.08
C GLN A 141 -3.07 -15.31 -4.90
N ASP A 142 -1.80 -15.69 -4.98
CA ASP A 142 -1.36 -16.89 -5.70
C ASP A 142 -2.01 -18.15 -5.08
N THR A 143 -1.97 -18.28 -3.75
CA THR A 143 -2.62 -19.42 -3.05
C THR A 143 -4.14 -19.44 -3.20
N ALA A 144 -4.80 -18.28 -3.24
CA ALA A 144 -6.24 -18.21 -3.48
C ALA A 144 -6.61 -18.68 -4.90
N GLN A 145 -5.77 -18.38 -5.90
CA GLN A 145 -5.96 -18.85 -7.26
C GLN A 145 -5.75 -20.37 -7.37
N GLU A 146 -4.74 -20.92 -6.72
CA GLU A 146 -4.52 -22.37 -6.64
C GLU A 146 -5.71 -23.10 -6.00
N LEU A 147 -6.25 -22.56 -4.90
CA LEU A 147 -7.41 -23.11 -4.20
C LEU A 147 -8.67 -23.10 -5.09
N GLN A 148 -8.88 -22.03 -5.87
CA GLN A 148 -9.97 -21.97 -6.83
C GLN A 148 -9.83 -23.07 -7.89
N GLY A 149 -8.62 -23.24 -8.44
CA GLY A 149 -8.36 -24.29 -9.42
C GLY A 149 -8.61 -25.71 -8.88
N ALA A 150 -8.21 -25.98 -7.63
CA ALA A 150 -8.51 -27.25 -6.97
C ALA A 150 -10.02 -27.44 -6.75
N THR A 151 -10.75 -26.37 -6.41
CA THR A 151 -12.21 -26.40 -6.23
C THR A 151 -12.93 -26.75 -7.53
N ASP A 152 -12.50 -26.17 -8.65
CA ASP A 152 -13.06 -26.46 -9.98
C ASP A 152 -12.80 -27.92 -10.40
N GLN A 153 -11.61 -28.44 -10.08
CA GLN A 153 -11.27 -29.85 -10.30
C GLN A 153 -12.19 -30.79 -9.50
N VAL A 154 -12.42 -30.48 -8.22
CA VAL A 154 -13.34 -31.26 -7.36
C VAL A 154 -14.77 -31.24 -7.93
N ALA A 155 -15.25 -30.10 -8.41
CA ALA A 155 -16.57 -29.99 -9.03
C ALA A 155 -16.70 -30.86 -10.30
N SER A 156 -15.65 -30.86 -11.15
CA SER A 156 -15.58 -31.71 -12.34
C SER A 156 -15.60 -33.20 -11.98
N LEU A 157 -14.77 -33.62 -11.03
CA LEU A 157 -14.73 -35.00 -10.55
C LEU A 157 -16.08 -35.44 -9.96
N ASN A 158 -16.74 -34.58 -9.19
CA ASN A 158 -18.08 -34.87 -8.66
C ASN A 158 -19.09 -35.09 -9.78
N THR A 159 -19.04 -34.30 -10.85
CA THR A 159 -19.90 -34.50 -12.03
C THR A 159 -19.64 -35.85 -12.70
N GLN A 160 -18.36 -36.23 -12.82
CA GLN A 160 -18.00 -37.55 -13.38
C GLN A 160 -18.51 -38.69 -12.50
N VAL A 161 -18.38 -38.60 -11.17
CA VAL A 161 -18.90 -39.58 -10.22
C VAL A 161 -20.42 -39.71 -10.35
N LEU A 162 -21.16 -38.61 -10.49
CA LEU A 162 -22.62 -38.65 -10.70
C LEU A 162 -23.00 -39.36 -12.00
N ASN A 163 -22.29 -39.08 -13.09
CA ASN A 163 -22.52 -39.74 -14.38
C ASN A 163 -22.22 -41.25 -14.30
N LEU A 164 -21.11 -41.63 -13.67
CA LEU A 164 -20.76 -43.04 -13.45
C LEU A 164 -21.81 -43.76 -12.60
N ASN A 165 -22.31 -43.11 -11.54
CA ASN A 165 -23.38 -43.66 -10.71
C ASN A 165 -24.67 -43.89 -11.50
N SER A 166 -25.04 -42.96 -12.40
CA SER A 166 -26.19 -43.16 -13.29
C SER A 166 -25.97 -44.35 -14.24
N HIS A 167 -24.76 -44.53 -14.76
CA HIS A 167 -24.45 -45.66 -15.63
C HIS A 167 -24.54 -47.00 -14.89
N ILE A 168 -24.02 -47.06 -13.66
CA ILE A 168 -24.14 -48.25 -12.80
C ILE A 168 -25.61 -48.60 -12.54
N ALA A 169 -26.46 -47.60 -12.25
CA ALA A 169 -27.90 -47.83 -12.04
C ALA A 169 -28.57 -48.42 -13.28
N ASN A 170 -28.28 -47.90 -14.47
CA ASN A 170 -28.82 -48.44 -15.72
C ASN A 170 -28.36 -49.89 -15.97
N LEU A 171 -27.08 -50.18 -15.76
CA LEU A 171 -26.56 -51.55 -15.90
C LEU A 171 -27.20 -52.53 -14.90
N GLN A 172 -27.49 -52.08 -13.67
CA GLN A 172 -28.21 -52.90 -12.70
C GLN A 172 -29.64 -53.22 -13.17
N GLU A 173 -30.33 -52.27 -13.80
CA GLU A 173 -31.65 -52.50 -14.38
C GLU A 173 -31.60 -53.51 -15.53
N GLU A 174 -30.61 -53.38 -16.43
CA GLU A 174 -30.38 -54.34 -17.52
C GLU A 174 -30.12 -55.76 -17.00
N ILE A 175 -29.26 -55.91 -15.99
CA ILE A 175 -28.98 -57.22 -15.35
C ILE A 175 -30.27 -57.83 -14.78
N ASN A 176 -31.10 -57.03 -14.10
CA ASN A 176 -32.36 -57.51 -13.54
C ASN A 176 -33.35 -57.95 -14.63
N ASN A 177 -33.47 -57.18 -15.71
CA ASN A 177 -34.31 -57.55 -16.85
C ASN A 177 -33.84 -58.86 -17.49
N LEU A 178 -32.54 -58.99 -17.77
CA LEU A 178 -31.97 -60.22 -18.33
C LEU A 178 -32.16 -61.43 -17.41
N LYS A 179 -32.03 -61.24 -16.09
CA LYS A 179 -32.28 -62.28 -15.10
C LYS A 179 -33.74 -62.78 -15.16
N ASN A 180 -34.70 -61.87 -15.25
CA ASN A 180 -36.12 -62.22 -15.40
C ASN A 180 -36.40 -62.94 -16.72
N GLN A 181 -35.77 -62.52 -17.82
CA GLN A 181 -35.89 -63.20 -19.11
C GLN A 181 -35.37 -64.65 -19.05
N ILE A 182 -34.23 -64.87 -18.39
CA ILE A 182 -33.67 -66.21 -18.19
C ILE A 182 -34.62 -67.08 -17.37
N GLU A 183 -35.23 -66.54 -16.32
CA GLU A 183 -36.20 -67.26 -15.48
C GLU A 183 -37.44 -67.69 -16.28
N ASN A 184 -38.00 -66.78 -17.08
CA ASN A 184 -39.12 -67.10 -17.98
C ASN A 184 -38.75 -68.19 -18.99
N LEU A 185 -37.55 -68.12 -19.59
CA LEU A 185 -37.10 -69.13 -20.55
C LEU A 185 -36.94 -70.51 -19.90
N LYS A 186 -36.46 -70.58 -18.65
CA LYS A 186 -36.39 -71.83 -17.88
C LYS A 186 -37.77 -72.43 -17.64
N GLU A 187 -38.75 -71.60 -17.28
CA GLU A 187 -40.13 -72.05 -17.08
C GLU A 187 -40.74 -72.60 -18.38
N VAL A 188 -40.49 -71.93 -19.52
CA VAL A 188 -40.92 -72.42 -20.83
C VAL A 188 -40.28 -73.77 -21.17
N ASP A 189 -38.97 -73.93 -20.92
CA ASP A 189 -38.24 -75.17 -21.19
C ASP A 189 -38.78 -76.35 -20.36
N LEU A 190 -38.99 -76.15 -19.06
CA LEU A 190 -39.60 -77.14 -18.16
C LEU A 190 -41.00 -77.56 -18.64
N ASN A 191 -41.85 -76.59 -18.99
CA ASN A 191 -43.20 -76.86 -19.51
C ASN A 191 -43.17 -77.65 -20.84
N LEU A 192 -42.16 -77.40 -21.69
CA LEU A 192 -41.98 -78.14 -22.94
C LEU A 192 -41.50 -79.57 -22.69
N GLU A 193 -40.60 -79.79 -21.73
CA GLU A 193 -40.19 -81.14 -21.32
C GLU A 193 -41.36 -81.94 -20.73
N GLU A 194 -42.16 -81.34 -19.85
CA GLU A 194 -43.33 -82.00 -19.25
C GLU A 194 -44.34 -82.44 -20.32
N LYS A 195 -44.66 -81.56 -21.27
CA LYS A 195 -45.54 -81.88 -22.41
C LYS A 195 -45.00 -83.00 -23.30
N LYS A 196 -43.68 -83.12 -23.47
CA LYS A 196 -43.08 -84.23 -24.24
C LYS A 196 -43.22 -85.57 -23.54
N LEU A 197 -43.28 -85.58 -22.21
CA LEU A 197 -43.39 -86.80 -21.41
C LEU A 197 -44.85 -87.30 -21.26
N GLU A 198 -45.86 -86.43 -21.35
CA GLU A 198 -47.29 -86.80 -21.25
C GLU A 198 -47.74 -88.02 -22.08
N PRO A 199 -47.38 -88.18 -23.37
CA PRO A 199 -47.83 -89.32 -24.18
C PRO A 199 -47.14 -90.65 -23.82
N LEU A 200 -46.08 -90.67 -23.00
CA LEU A 200 -45.41 -91.90 -22.58
C LEU A 200 -46.10 -92.57 -21.37
N TYR A 201 -47.02 -91.86 -20.71
CA TYR A 201 -47.72 -92.33 -19.50
C TYR A 201 -49.23 -92.59 -19.73
N LYS A 202 -49.70 -92.58 -20.98
CA LYS A 202 -51.07 -92.95 -21.39
C LYS A 202 -51.08 -94.24 -22.19
#